data_AF-A0A5M9ZBE4-F1
#
_entry.id   AF-A0A5M9ZBE4-F1
#
_cell.length_a   1.000
_cell.length_b   1.000
_cell.length_c   1.000
_cell.angle_alpha   90.00
_cell.angle_beta   90.00
_cell.angle_gamma   90.00
#
_symmetry.space_group_name_H-M   'P 1'
#
loop_
_entity.id
_entity.type
_entity.pdbx_description
1 polymer ?
#
loop_
_entity_poly.entity_id
_entity_poly.type
_entity_poly.pdbx_seq_one_letter_code
_entity_poly.pdbx_strand_id
1 'polypeptide(L)'
;MTVHFSSRVDISAPNPIAAAEADARAHGVVLGKLNDSNPTRHGLAPAEVPGVYTAEPRGPRPAREALARYLSDAGDSAAGSAPVDPESLYLLSSTSEAYSWLIKLLCDAGDAVLAPKPGYPLIESIARLECVDTIEYQLRFDGSWFIDTAAIEQLLYSEQGERIRALVLINPNNPSGSYVKPEERATLVRLCAERGIAIIADEVFYDYSLEPFDGNARLAGETGVLTFALDGFSKMLAAPHAKVGWIRVSGPENDVIEAQRRLDVIADDYLPMSDIIADRLPELLAAAPAQVARVRERVRGNLAALHGMLEGDEHGLVDVLRAEGGWNILLRVPSVIDENELVLRLIESHGLTGQPGYFFDMTSNGYLAVSLLPEPDEFRRNIRAVLDTVAAMLG
;
A
#
# COMPACT_ATOMS: atom_id res chain seq x y z
N MET A 1 16.80 14.09 12.27
CA MET A 1 18.11 13.64 11.73
C MET A 1 17.98 13.53 10.21
N THR A 2 19.08 13.40 9.45
CA THR A 2 18.98 13.06 8.01
C THR A 2 18.54 11.62 7.83
N VAL A 3 17.74 11.32 6.82
CA VAL A 3 17.29 9.96 6.52
C VAL A 3 18.46 9.07 6.12
N HIS A 4 18.47 7.83 6.62
CA HIS A 4 19.42 6.81 6.19
C HIS A 4 18.99 6.19 4.87
N PHE A 5 19.91 6.14 3.89
CA PHE A 5 19.73 5.41 2.65
C PHE A 5 20.70 4.24 2.58
N SER A 6 20.23 3.14 2.02
CA SER A 6 20.97 1.90 1.80
C SER A 6 22.28 2.13 1.05
N SER A 7 23.32 1.40 1.45
CA SER A 7 24.60 1.35 0.74
C SER A 7 24.53 0.56 -0.58
N ARG A 8 23.45 -0.20 -0.81
CA ARG A 8 23.26 -1.04 -1.99
C ARG A 8 23.05 -0.27 -3.29
N VAL A 9 22.57 0.98 -3.21
CA VAL A 9 22.33 1.82 -4.38
C VAL A 9 23.60 2.61 -4.69
N ASP A 10 24.28 2.25 -5.78
CA ASP A 10 25.46 3.00 -6.22
C ASP A 10 25.05 4.37 -6.75
N ILE A 11 25.65 5.38 -6.16
CA ILE A 11 25.44 6.80 -6.44
C ILE A 11 26.76 7.49 -6.81
N SER A 12 27.75 6.71 -7.22
CA SER A 12 29.07 7.18 -7.59
C SER A 12 29.00 8.31 -8.62
N ALA A 13 30.00 9.20 -8.57
CA ALA A 13 30.06 10.35 -9.47
C ALA A 13 29.98 9.88 -10.94
N PRO A 14 29.31 10.63 -11.82
CA PRO A 14 29.24 10.30 -13.23
C PRO A 14 30.65 10.05 -13.75
N ASN A 15 30.82 8.95 -14.49
CA ASN A 15 32.10 8.69 -15.14
C ASN A 15 32.43 9.84 -16.12
N PRO A 16 33.70 9.99 -16.54
CA PRO A 16 34.11 11.10 -17.39
C PRO A 16 33.32 11.22 -18.71
N ILE A 17 32.80 10.10 -19.22
CA ILE A 17 31.98 10.07 -20.45
C ILE A 17 30.62 10.70 -20.15
N ALA A 18 29.92 10.26 -19.11
CA ALA A 18 28.63 10.81 -18.72
C ALA A 18 28.72 12.33 -18.40
N ALA A 19 29.81 12.76 -17.76
CA ALA A 19 30.07 14.18 -17.53
C ALA A 19 30.26 14.97 -18.83
N ALA A 20 31.05 14.45 -19.78
CA ALA A 20 31.26 15.08 -21.09
C ALA A 20 29.99 15.08 -21.95
N GLU A 21 29.15 14.04 -21.87
CA GLU A 21 27.85 13.99 -22.55
C GLU A 21 26.89 15.06 -22.02
N ALA A 22 26.84 15.24 -20.69
CA ALA A 22 26.02 16.25 -20.06
C ALA A 22 26.48 17.67 -20.45
N ASP A 23 27.79 17.92 -20.44
CA ASP A 23 28.38 19.18 -20.88
C ASP A 23 28.09 19.49 -22.35
N ALA A 24 28.26 18.50 -23.24
CA ALA A 24 27.93 18.64 -24.65
C ALA A 24 26.45 19.02 -24.85
N ARG A 25 25.52 18.34 -24.14
CA ARG A 25 24.08 18.67 -24.19
C ARG A 25 23.79 20.07 -23.65
N ALA A 26 24.44 20.49 -22.57
CA ALA A 26 24.29 21.84 -22.01
C ALA A 26 24.73 22.93 -23.00
N HIS A 27 25.70 22.62 -23.87
CA HIS A 27 26.14 23.49 -24.97
C HIS A 27 25.36 23.28 -26.29
N GLY A 28 24.25 22.53 -26.26
CA GLY A 28 23.41 22.28 -27.43
C GLY A 28 24.04 21.36 -28.49
N VAL A 29 25.11 20.66 -28.16
CA VAL A 29 25.75 19.68 -29.04
C VAL A 29 24.93 18.39 -29.03
N VAL A 30 24.45 18.00 -30.21
CA VAL A 30 23.75 16.72 -30.39
C VAL A 30 24.78 15.62 -30.64
N LEU A 31 24.93 14.72 -29.68
CA LEU A 31 25.83 13.57 -29.81
C LEU A 31 25.14 12.41 -30.54
N GLY A 32 25.80 11.90 -31.58
CA GLY A 32 25.41 10.64 -32.20
C GLY A 32 25.78 9.45 -31.31
N LYS A 33 24.92 8.43 -31.24
CA LYS A 33 25.15 7.21 -30.45
C LYS A 33 25.70 6.09 -31.33
N LEU A 34 26.98 5.77 -31.20
CA LEU A 34 27.61 4.66 -31.92
C LEU A 34 27.07 3.29 -31.49
N ASN A 35 26.51 3.20 -30.30
CA ASN A 35 25.92 2.01 -29.69
C ASN A 35 24.41 2.15 -29.49
N ASP A 36 23.69 2.93 -30.33
CA ASP A 36 22.23 2.93 -30.26
C ASP A 36 21.71 1.54 -30.62
N SER A 37 21.34 0.78 -29.59
CA SER A 37 20.81 -0.56 -29.69
C SER A 37 19.29 -0.59 -29.52
N ASN A 38 18.61 0.56 -29.63
CA ASN A 38 17.16 0.64 -29.52
C ASN A 38 16.50 0.37 -30.88
N PRO A 39 15.94 -0.83 -31.12
CA PRO A 39 15.37 -1.19 -32.43
C PRO A 39 14.20 -0.29 -32.85
N THR A 40 13.49 0.28 -31.88
CA THR A 40 12.32 1.15 -32.14
C THR A 40 12.71 2.47 -32.81
N ARG A 41 13.91 3.02 -32.51
CA ARG A 41 14.45 4.21 -33.17
C ARG A 41 14.87 3.97 -34.62
N HIS A 42 15.09 2.71 -34.97
CA HIS A 42 15.47 2.29 -36.32
C HIS A 42 14.30 1.77 -37.15
N GLY A 43 13.06 1.93 -36.66
CA GLY A 43 11.85 1.47 -37.36
C GLY A 43 11.74 -0.06 -37.45
N LEU A 44 12.45 -0.78 -36.57
CA LEU A 44 12.45 -2.24 -36.51
C LEU A 44 11.40 -2.80 -35.54
N ALA A 45 10.60 -1.92 -34.91
CA ALA A 45 9.50 -2.33 -34.05
C ALA A 45 8.35 -2.95 -34.86
N PRO A 46 7.66 -3.97 -34.32
CA PRO A 46 6.46 -4.52 -34.95
C PRO A 46 5.31 -3.50 -34.93
N ALA A 47 4.36 -3.61 -35.85
CA ALA A 47 3.23 -2.69 -35.97
C ALA A 47 2.28 -2.76 -34.76
N GLU A 48 2.28 -3.89 -34.05
CA GLU A 48 1.48 -4.19 -32.87
C GLU A 48 1.94 -3.42 -31.62
N VAL A 49 3.20 -2.96 -31.59
CA VAL A 49 3.75 -2.12 -30.52
C VAL A 49 4.36 -0.87 -31.16
N PRO A 50 3.51 0.03 -31.70
CA PRO A 50 3.97 1.21 -32.38
C PRO A 50 4.53 2.20 -31.36
N GLY A 51 5.70 2.77 -31.63
CA GLY A 51 6.30 3.79 -30.76
C GLY A 51 7.82 3.74 -30.77
N VAL A 52 8.41 4.74 -30.12
CA VAL A 52 9.84 4.78 -29.86
C VAL A 52 10.04 4.62 -28.36
N TYR A 53 10.63 3.49 -27.96
CA TYR A 53 10.97 3.23 -26.58
C TYR A 53 11.90 4.33 -26.05
N THR A 54 11.54 4.89 -24.91
CA THR A 54 12.35 5.87 -24.19
C THR A 54 12.55 5.36 -22.78
N ALA A 55 13.81 5.23 -22.37
CA ALA A 55 14.16 4.84 -21.01
C ALA A 55 13.88 6.01 -20.07
N GLU A 56 12.70 5.99 -19.44
CA GLU A 56 12.29 6.92 -18.39
C GLU A 56 12.09 6.11 -17.10
N PRO A 57 13.06 6.12 -16.16
CA PRO A 57 13.05 5.22 -14.99
C PRO A 57 11.75 5.30 -14.17
N ARG A 58 11.16 6.49 -14.07
CA ARG A 58 9.93 6.74 -13.32
C ARG A 58 8.65 6.26 -14.03
N GLY A 59 8.77 5.78 -15.27
CA GLY A 59 7.67 5.48 -16.18
C GLY A 59 7.35 6.64 -17.14
N PRO A 60 6.57 6.36 -18.19
CA PRO A 60 6.31 7.31 -19.26
C PRO A 60 5.73 8.62 -18.75
N ARG A 61 6.37 9.74 -19.12
CA ARG A 61 5.97 11.08 -18.67
C ARG A 61 4.49 11.41 -18.93
N PRO A 62 3.89 11.14 -20.11
CA PRO A 62 2.47 11.43 -20.33
C PRO A 62 1.55 10.68 -19.35
N ALA A 63 1.92 9.45 -18.97
CA ALA A 63 1.18 8.66 -18.00
C ALA A 63 1.31 9.24 -16.58
N ARG A 64 2.51 9.67 -16.17
CA ARG A 64 2.73 10.39 -14.91
C ARG A 64 1.96 11.71 -14.86
N GLU A 65 1.92 12.48 -15.94
CA GLU A 65 1.15 13.72 -16.04
C GLU A 65 -0.37 13.48 -15.96
N ALA A 66 -0.87 12.40 -16.57
CA ALA A 66 -2.27 12.01 -16.43
C ALA A 66 -2.62 11.63 -14.99
N LEU A 67 -1.77 10.83 -14.34
CA LEU A 67 -1.95 10.45 -12.93
C LEU A 67 -1.87 11.67 -12.00
N ALA A 68 -0.86 12.54 -12.17
CA ALA A 68 -0.68 13.74 -11.36
C ALA A 68 -1.90 14.68 -11.43
N ARG A 69 -2.47 14.87 -12.63
CA ARG A 69 -3.73 15.63 -12.78
C ARG A 69 -4.89 14.97 -12.04
N TYR A 70 -5.07 13.67 -12.23
CA TYR A 70 -6.13 12.92 -11.55
C TYR A 70 -6.04 13.05 -10.02
N LEU A 71 -4.85 12.85 -9.44
CA LEU A 71 -4.62 12.94 -7.99
C LEU A 71 -4.84 14.38 -7.47
N SER A 72 -4.45 15.39 -8.26
CA SER A 72 -4.69 16.80 -7.91
C SER A 72 -6.17 17.15 -7.89
N ASP A 73 -6.93 16.63 -8.86
CA ASP A 73 -8.38 16.86 -8.98
C ASP A 73 -9.19 16.10 -7.92
N ALA A 74 -8.74 14.91 -7.52
CA ALA A 74 -9.40 14.05 -6.53
C ALA A 74 -9.32 14.59 -5.09
N GLY A 75 -8.48 15.60 -4.83
CA GLY A 75 -8.27 16.14 -3.48
C GLY A 75 -7.36 15.28 -2.61
N ASP A 76 -6.54 14.41 -3.21
CA ASP A 76 -5.43 13.69 -2.51
C ASP A 76 -4.31 14.65 -2.07
N SER A 77 -4.43 15.91 -2.48
CA SER A 77 -3.80 17.07 -1.92
C SER A 77 -4.69 17.60 -0.78
N ALA A 78 -4.23 17.52 0.48
CA ALA A 78 -4.90 18.16 1.63
C ALA A 78 -5.40 19.57 1.23
N ALA A 79 -6.62 19.94 1.61
CA ALA A 79 -7.27 21.19 1.17
C ALA A 79 -6.29 22.39 1.24
N GLY A 80 -5.89 22.94 0.08
CA GLY A 80 -4.92 24.03 -0.05
C GLY A 80 -3.48 23.64 -0.39
N SER A 81 -3.18 22.37 -0.66
CA SER A 81 -1.85 21.94 -1.12
C SER A 81 -1.65 22.12 -2.62
N ALA A 82 -0.38 22.21 -3.02
CA ALA A 82 0.02 22.36 -4.41
C ALA A 82 -0.42 21.15 -5.26
N PRO A 83 -0.65 21.34 -6.57
CA PRO A 83 -0.86 20.23 -7.50
C PRO A 83 0.26 19.19 -7.38
N VAL A 84 -0.09 17.92 -7.58
CA VAL A 84 0.88 16.82 -7.58
C VAL A 84 1.86 17.04 -8.73
N ASP A 85 3.15 17.04 -8.41
CA ASP A 85 4.22 17.10 -9.42
C ASP A 85 4.38 15.70 -10.06
N PRO A 86 4.25 15.54 -11.39
CA PRO A 86 4.52 14.27 -12.05
C PRO A 86 5.93 13.73 -11.79
N GLU A 87 6.90 14.58 -11.48
CA GLU A 87 8.26 14.15 -11.11
C GLU A 87 8.31 13.48 -9.73
N SER A 88 7.32 13.67 -8.87
CA SER A 88 7.21 12.97 -7.59
C SER A 88 6.66 11.54 -7.70
N LEU A 89 6.31 11.10 -8.92
CA LEU A 89 5.61 9.83 -9.15
C LEU A 89 6.52 8.80 -9.85
N TYR A 90 6.50 7.58 -9.34
CA TYR A 90 7.06 6.40 -10.01
C TYR A 90 5.92 5.46 -10.36
N LEU A 91 5.85 5.01 -11.62
CA LEU A 91 4.88 4.01 -12.10
C LEU A 91 5.54 2.64 -12.14
N LEU A 92 4.83 1.63 -11.64
CA LEU A 92 5.33 0.27 -11.53
C LEU A 92 4.19 -0.76 -11.57
N SER A 93 4.51 -2.05 -11.56
CA SER A 93 3.53 -3.11 -11.82
C SER A 93 2.62 -3.41 -10.62
N SER A 94 3.04 -3.09 -9.41
CA SER A 94 2.26 -3.34 -8.18
C SER A 94 2.85 -2.65 -6.95
N THR A 95 2.07 -2.47 -5.88
CA THR A 95 2.60 -2.00 -4.60
C THR A 95 3.60 -2.98 -3.97
N SER A 96 3.52 -4.28 -4.26
CA SER A 96 4.55 -5.27 -3.85
C SER A 96 5.93 -4.96 -4.43
N GLU A 97 5.98 -4.51 -5.67
CA GLU A 97 7.23 -4.06 -6.30
C GLU A 97 7.71 -2.75 -5.67
N ALA A 98 6.80 -1.83 -5.31
CA ALA A 98 7.16 -0.63 -4.55
C ALA A 98 7.78 -0.97 -3.19
N TYR A 99 7.19 -1.89 -2.42
CA TYR A 99 7.78 -2.35 -1.16
C TYR A 99 9.21 -2.87 -1.38
N SER A 100 9.42 -3.70 -2.39
CA SER A 100 10.74 -4.25 -2.72
C SER A 100 11.75 -3.15 -3.08
N TRP A 101 11.36 -2.15 -3.86
CA TRP A 101 12.22 -1.01 -4.22
C TRP A 101 12.53 -0.13 -3.01
N LEU A 102 11.53 0.20 -2.20
CA LEU A 102 11.70 1.07 -1.04
C LEU A 102 12.53 0.41 0.07
N ILE A 103 12.40 -0.91 0.24
CA ILE A 103 13.27 -1.67 1.15
C ILE A 103 14.71 -1.68 0.62
N LYS A 104 14.94 -1.83 -0.70
CA LYS A 104 16.27 -1.67 -1.31
C LYS A 104 16.86 -0.28 -1.11
N LEU A 105 16.02 0.74 -1.23
CA LEU A 105 16.38 2.15 -1.09
C LEU A 105 16.82 2.51 0.32
N LEU A 106 16.11 2.00 1.33
CA LEU A 106 16.23 2.48 2.72
C LEU A 106 17.08 1.56 3.61
N CYS A 107 17.10 0.26 3.33
CA CYS A 107 17.69 -0.75 4.21
C CYS A 107 18.92 -1.40 3.60
N ASP A 108 19.94 -1.65 4.42
CA ASP A 108 20.98 -2.65 4.13
C ASP A 108 20.55 -4.05 4.64
N ALA A 109 21.32 -5.08 4.31
CA ALA A 109 21.05 -6.42 4.85
C ALA A 109 21.21 -6.41 6.39
N GLY A 110 20.21 -6.95 7.10
CA GLY A 110 20.14 -6.96 8.57
C GLY A 110 19.49 -5.71 9.20
N ASP A 111 19.21 -4.66 8.41
CA ASP A 111 18.31 -3.58 8.84
C ASP A 111 16.88 -4.11 9.00
N ALA A 112 15.99 -3.26 9.53
CA ALA A 112 14.60 -3.59 9.74
C ALA A 112 13.62 -2.50 9.27
N VAL A 113 12.41 -2.94 8.93
CA VAL A 113 11.23 -2.09 8.77
C VAL A 113 10.22 -2.37 9.87
N LEU A 114 9.53 -1.33 10.35
CA LEU A 114 8.40 -1.48 11.24
C LEU A 114 7.13 -1.78 10.45
N ALA A 115 6.36 -2.79 10.86
CA ALA A 115 5.11 -3.18 10.22
C ALA A 115 3.98 -3.45 11.23
N PRO A 116 2.71 -3.21 10.85
CA PRO A 116 1.56 -3.38 11.73
C PRO A 116 1.24 -4.84 12.01
N LYS A 117 0.75 -5.12 13.21
CA LYS A 117 0.09 -6.37 13.60
C LYS A 117 -1.18 -6.07 14.41
N PRO A 118 -2.36 -6.65 14.07
CA PRO A 118 -2.62 -7.43 12.87
C PRO A 118 -2.41 -6.64 11.58
N GLY A 119 -1.89 -7.28 10.54
CA GLY A 119 -1.49 -6.58 9.32
C GLY A 119 -1.39 -7.47 8.09
N TYR A 120 -0.89 -6.90 6.99
CA TYR A 120 -0.79 -7.59 5.72
C TYR A 120 0.47 -8.48 5.66
N PRO A 121 0.33 -9.81 5.59
CA PRO A 121 1.46 -10.75 5.76
C PRO A 121 2.52 -10.65 4.66
N LEU A 122 2.21 -10.03 3.52
CA LEU A 122 3.14 -9.95 2.40
C LEU A 122 4.34 -9.03 2.69
N ILE A 123 4.21 -8.06 3.60
CA ILE A 123 5.29 -7.13 3.96
C ILE A 123 6.49 -7.90 4.49
N GLU A 124 6.27 -8.79 5.45
CA GLU A 124 7.32 -9.62 6.05
C GLU A 124 7.98 -10.53 5.00
N SER A 125 7.19 -11.14 4.12
CA SER A 125 7.72 -11.98 3.06
C SER A 125 8.59 -11.20 2.07
N ILE A 126 8.21 -9.97 1.70
CA ILE A 126 9.00 -9.12 0.81
C ILE A 126 10.27 -8.65 1.51
N ALA A 127 10.18 -8.17 2.76
CA ALA A 127 11.36 -7.75 3.52
C ALA A 127 12.40 -8.87 3.62
N ARG A 128 11.96 -10.11 3.89
CA ARG A 128 12.82 -11.28 3.94
C ARG A 128 13.53 -11.57 2.61
N LEU A 129 12.87 -11.37 1.46
CA LEU A 129 13.50 -11.51 0.14
C LEU A 129 14.63 -10.49 -0.06
N GLU A 130 14.56 -9.34 0.62
CA GLU A 130 15.56 -8.28 0.58
C GLU A 130 16.65 -8.40 1.66
N CYS A 131 16.68 -9.51 2.42
CA CYS A 131 17.55 -9.71 3.59
C CYS A 131 17.33 -8.67 4.70
N VAL A 132 16.09 -8.18 4.85
CA VAL A 132 15.67 -7.18 5.83
C VAL A 132 14.67 -7.80 6.79
N ASP A 133 14.81 -7.49 8.06
CA ASP A 133 13.90 -7.98 9.10
C ASP A 133 12.63 -7.12 9.17
N THR A 134 11.56 -7.71 9.68
CA THR A 134 10.36 -6.96 10.07
C THR A 134 10.28 -6.92 11.59
N ILE A 135 10.11 -5.73 12.15
CA ILE A 135 9.77 -5.57 13.57
C ILE A 135 8.32 -5.11 13.64
N GLU A 136 7.57 -5.73 14.53
CA GLU A 136 6.13 -5.54 14.62
C GLU A 136 5.79 -4.39 15.58
N TYR A 137 4.82 -3.55 15.20
CA TYR A 137 4.10 -2.69 16.13
C TYR A 137 2.63 -3.09 16.20
N GLN A 138 2.02 -2.87 17.37
CA GLN A 138 0.69 -3.39 17.66
C GLN A 138 -0.40 -2.36 17.35
N LEU A 139 -1.42 -2.80 16.63
CA LEU A 139 -2.74 -2.17 16.64
C LEU A 139 -3.52 -2.79 17.80
N ARG A 140 -4.02 -1.93 18.69
CA ARG A 140 -4.85 -2.35 19.83
C ARG A 140 -6.31 -2.08 19.52
N PHE A 141 -7.18 -2.94 20.05
CA PHE A 141 -8.62 -2.80 19.93
C PHE A 141 -9.24 -2.48 21.29
N ASP A 142 -9.89 -1.32 21.38
CA ASP A 142 -10.75 -0.92 22.51
C ASP A 142 -11.99 -0.19 21.98
N GLY A 143 -12.93 -0.97 21.45
CA GLY A 143 -14.11 -0.46 20.72
C GLY A 143 -13.79 0.11 19.32
N SER A 144 -12.58 0.64 19.14
CA SER A 144 -11.96 0.99 17.86
C SER A 144 -10.52 0.53 17.85
N TRP A 145 -9.99 0.29 16.66
CA TRP A 145 -8.57 0.04 16.47
C TRP A 145 -7.77 1.33 16.56
N PHE A 146 -6.61 1.27 17.22
CA PHE A 146 -5.65 2.37 17.32
C PHE A 146 -4.21 1.86 17.32
N ILE A 147 -3.28 2.69 16.86
CA ILE A 147 -1.84 2.39 16.85
C ILE A 147 -1.26 2.72 18.24
N ASP A 148 -0.58 1.77 18.87
CA ASP A 148 0.16 2.04 20.12
C ASP A 148 1.45 2.83 19.83
N THR A 149 1.31 4.14 19.68
CA THR A 149 2.42 5.05 19.38
C THR A 149 3.46 5.13 20.50
N ALA A 150 3.08 4.88 21.75
CA ALA A 150 4.01 4.84 22.88
C ALA A 150 4.92 3.60 22.82
N ALA A 151 4.37 2.44 22.43
CA ALA A 151 5.18 1.25 22.19
C ALA A 151 6.14 1.44 21.01
N ILE A 152 5.70 2.11 19.94
CA ILE A 152 6.58 2.47 18.81
C ILE A 152 7.72 3.37 19.29
N GLU A 153 7.42 4.42 20.06
CA GLU A 153 8.45 5.30 20.63
C GLU A 153 9.48 4.51 21.44
N GLN A 154 9.04 3.68 22.38
CA GLN A 154 9.94 2.83 23.17
C GLN A 154 10.84 1.93 22.31
N LEU A 155 10.26 1.35 21.25
CA LEU A 155 10.99 0.50 20.32
C LEU A 155 12.02 1.29 19.52
N LEU A 156 11.67 2.48 19.02
CA LEU A 156 12.57 3.36 18.28
C LEU A 156 13.75 3.86 19.12
N TYR A 157 13.57 4.00 20.44
CA TYR A 157 14.62 4.40 21.39
C TYR A 157 15.37 3.21 22.03
N SER A 158 15.02 1.97 21.67
CA SER A 158 15.73 0.76 22.11
C SER A 158 16.96 0.47 21.25
N GLU A 159 17.79 -0.51 21.64
CA GLU A 159 18.90 -1.00 20.80
C GLU A 159 18.44 -1.53 19.44
N GLN A 160 17.23 -2.12 19.38
CA GLN A 160 16.64 -2.55 18.11
C GLN A 160 16.23 -1.37 17.22
N GLY A 161 16.02 -0.19 17.82
CA GLY A 161 15.66 1.03 17.11
C GLY A 161 16.74 1.51 16.15
N GLU A 162 18.01 1.20 16.42
CA GLU A 162 19.16 1.66 15.64
C GLU A 162 19.25 1.01 14.24
N ARG A 163 18.56 -0.12 14.02
CA ARG A 163 18.47 -0.80 12.71
C ARG A 163 17.18 -0.50 11.95
N ILE A 164 16.24 0.25 12.54
CA ILE A 164 14.97 0.58 11.89
C ILE A 164 15.21 1.70 10.88
N ARG A 165 14.73 1.52 9.65
CA ARG A 165 14.89 2.49 8.55
C ARG A 165 13.59 3.04 8.00
N ALA A 166 12.51 2.27 8.12
CA ALA A 166 11.20 2.68 7.66
C ALA A 166 10.09 2.26 8.62
N LEU A 167 9.01 3.06 8.66
CA LEU A 167 7.74 2.72 9.26
C LEU A 167 6.71 2.48 8.16
N VAL A 168 6.22 1.25 8.06
CA VAL A 168 5.12 0.89 7.16
C VAL A 168 3.79 1.19 7.86
N LEU A 169 2.98 2.05 7.26
CA LEU A 169 1.62 2.35 7.68
C LEU A 169 0.65 1.88 6.59
N ILE A 170 -0.35 1.08 6.94
CA ILE A 170 -1.42 0.68 6.00
C ILE A 170 -2.66 1.48 6.37
N ASN A 171 -3.19 2.28 5.44
CA ASN A 171 -4.20 3.29 5.71
C ASN A 171 -5.34 3.28 4.66
N PRO A 172 -6.49 2.63 4.96
CA PRO A 172 -6.82 1.86 6.15
C PRO A 172 -6.15 0.48 6.15
N ASN A 173 -5.88 -0.04 7.35
CA ASN A 173 -5.20 -1.31 7.55
C ASN A 173 -6.05 -2.52 7.09
N ASN A 174 -5.41 -3.56 6.58
CA ASN A 174 -6.02 -4.84 6.26
C ASN A 174 -5.42 -5.91 7.18
N PRO A 175 -6.20 -6.61 8.02
CA PRO A 175 -7.66 -6.80 7.94
C PRO A 175 -8.51 -5.92 8.87
N SER A 176 -7.91 -5.11 9.75
CA SER A 176 -8.67 -4.38 10.79
C SER A 176 -9.61 -3.31 10.25
N GLY A 177 -9.36 -2.80 9.06
CA GLY A 177 -10.10 -1.71 8.44
C GLY A 177 -9.85 -0.34 9.10
N SER A 178 -8.81 -0.20 9.93
CA SER A 178 -8.57 1.01 10.72
C SER A 178 -7.79 2.06 9.94
N TYR A 179 -8.25 3.31 9.95
CA TYR A 179 -7.46 4.45 9.45
C TYR A 179 -6.49 4.95 10.51
N VAL A 180 -5.36 5.51 10.06
CA VAL A 180 -4.43 6.24 10.93
C VAL A 180 -5.10 7.52 11.43
N LYS A 181 -5.18 7.68 12.76
CA LYS A 181 -5.86 8.83 13.37
C LYS A 181 -5.02 10.11 13.31
N PRO A 182 -5.64 11.30 13.39
CA PRO A 182 -4.90 12.56 13.34
C PRO A 182 -3.79 12.67 14.41
N GLU A 183 -4.09 12.26 15.65
CA GLU A 183 -3.14 12.30 16.76
C GLU A 183 -2.03 11.26 16.62
N GLU A 184 -2.36 10.07 16.10
CA GLU A 184 -1.40 9.02 15.77
C GLU A 184 -0.46 9.51 14.68
N ARG A 185 -0.99 10.02 13.56
CA ARG A 185 -0.21 10.60 12.46
C ARG A 185 0.74 11.66 12.96
N ALA A 186 0.25 12.64 13.73
CA ALA A 186 1.09 13.73 14.25
C ALA A 186 2.25 13.20 15.11
N THR A 187 1.99 12.18 15.92
CA THR A 187 3.01 11.53 16.75
C THR A 187 4.01 10.73 15.92
N LEU A 188 3.54 9.92 14.98
CA LEU A 188 4.38 9.07 14.13
C LEU A 188 5.27 9.90 13.20
N VAL A 189 4.73 10.96 12.58
CA VAL A 189 5.51 11.89 11.75
C VAL A 189 6.62 12.54 12.57
N ARG A 190 6.33 13.01 13.79
CA ARG A 190 7.33 13.58 14.70
C ARG A 190 8.43 12.56 15.03
N LEU A 191 8.06 11.36 15.47
CA LEU A 191 9.01 10.31 15.84
C LEU A 191 9.91 9.91 14.66
N CYS A 192 9.33 9.75 13.47
CA CYS A 192 10.06 9.40 12.26
C CYS A 192 11.05 10.51 11.86
N ALA A 193 10.63 11.79 11.94
CA ALA A 193 11.49 12.94 11.65
C ALA A 193 12.66 13.08 12.65
N GLU A 194 12.40 12.86 13.94
CA GLU A 194 13.40 12.88 15.00
C GLU A 194 14.47 11.81 14.76
N ARG A 195 14.04 10.58 14.45
CA ARG A 195 14.90 9.40 14.25
C ARG A 195 15.49 9.26 12.84
N GLY A 196 15.08 10.07 11.87
CA GLY A 196 15.54 9.95 10.48
C GLY A 196 15.03 8.69 9.78
N ILE A 197 13.81 8.27 10.11
CA ILE A 197 13.14 7.08 9.57
C ILE A 197 12.11 7.53 8.53
N ALA A 198 12.03 6.86 7.39
CA ALA A 198 11.04 7.18 6.37
C ALA A 198 9.69 6.53 6.67
N ILE A 199 8.60 7.09 6.15
CA ILE A 199 7.28 6.46 6.18
C ILE A 199 7.00 5.81 4.82
N ILE A 200 6.56 4.55 4.83
CA ILE A 200 5.97 3.88 3.66
C ILE A 200 4.48 3.76 3.95
N ALA A 201 3.65 4.56 3.27
CA ALA A 201 2.21 4.60 3.50
C ALA A 201 1.47 3.85 2.39
N ASP A 202 0.87 2.70 2.70
CA ASP A 202 0.05 1.93 1.77
C ASP A 202 -1.41 2.35 1.87
N GLU A 203 -1.89 3.05 0.85
CA GLU A 203 -3.18 3.73 0.84
C GLU A 203 -4.14 3.14 -0.20
N VAL A 204 -3.88 1.92 -0.69
CA VAL A 204 -4.70 1.27 -1.73
C VAL A 204 -6.16 1.09 -1.36
N PHE A 205 -6.49 1.13 -0.06
CA PHE A 205 -7.86 1.00 0.44
C PHE A 205 -8.50 2.33 0.83
N TYR A 206 -7.80 3.45 0.71
CA TYR A 206 -8.18 4.72 1.32
C TYR A 206 -9.58 5.19 0.91
N ASP A 207 -9.96 4.97 -0.34
CA ASP A 207 -11.27 5.40 -0.86
C ASP A 207 -12.45 4.50 -0.42
N TYR A 208 -12.21 3.41 0.30
CA TYR A 208 -13.26 2.49 0.76
C TYR A 208 -13.70 2.79 2.20
N SER A 209 -13.96 4.06 2.53
CA SER A 209 -14.46 4.43 3.85
C SER A 209 -15.84 3.82 4.15
N LEU A 210 -15.93 3.08 5.25
CA LEU A 210 -17.15 2.49 5.80
C LEU A 210 -17.76 3.42 6.85
N GLU A 211 -16.92 3.99 7.72
CA GLU A 211 -17.29 4.96 8.76
C GLU A 211 -16.39 6.21 8.69
N PRO A 212 -16.81 7.26 7.97
CA PRO A 212 -16.06 8.51 7.90
C PRO A 212 -15.96 9.21 9.26
N PHE A 213 -14.83 9.87 9.52
CA PHE A 213 -14.61 10.69 10.71
C PHE A 213 -13.79 11.95 10.36
N ASP A 214 -13.91 12.97 11.21
CA ASP A 214 -13.24 14.26 10.99
C ASP A 214 -11.72 14.13 11.08
N GLY A 215 -11.02 14.82 10.19
CA GLY A 215 -9.56 14.83 10.14
C GLY A 215 -8.92 13.59 9.50
N ASN A 216 -9.70 12.64 8.96
CA ASN A 216 -9.15 11.57 8.14
C ASN A 216 -8.42 12.15 6.91
N ALA A 217 -7.17 11.75 6.72
CA ALA A 217 -6.32 12.31 5.68
C ALA A 217 -5.27 11.29 5.21
N ARG A 218 -4.97 11.31 3.90
CA ARG A 218 -3.85 10.58 3.32
C ARG A 218 -2.50 11.06 3.84
N LEU A 219 -1.53 10.15 3.91
CA LEU A 219 -0.12 10.45 4.13
C LEU A 219 0.56 10.92 2.83
N ALA A 220 -0.02 10.62 1.67
CA ALA A 220 0.41 11.16 0.39
C ALA A 220 0.54 12.70 0.43
N GLY A 221 1.74 13.22 0.19
CA GLY A 221 2.01 14.66 0.26
C GLY A 221 2.42 15.17 1.64
N GLU A 222 2.65 14.30 2.62
CA GLU A 222 3.28 14.65 3.90
C GLU A 222 4.61 15.38 3.68
N THR A 223 4.84 16.47 4.41
CA THR A 223 5.99 17.36 4.24
C THR A 223 6.96 17.33 5.43
N GLY A 224 6.51 16.84 6.59
CA GLY A 224 7.32 16.81 7.82
C GLY A 224 8.36 15.70 7.87
N VAL A 225 8.18 14.63 7.07
CA VAL A 225 9.09 13.48 7.01
C VAL A 225 9.08 12.85 5.62
N LEU A 226 10.20 12.28 5.19
CA LEU A 226 10.28 11.54 3.94
C LEU A 226 9.24 10.42 3.94
N THR A 227 8.31 10.51 2.99
CA THR A 227 7.13 9.65 2.89
C THR A 227 7.01 9.13 1.47
N PHE A 228 6.78 7.82 1.37
CA PHE A 228 6.49 7.11 0.13
C PHE A 228 5.07 6.58 0.20
N ALA A 229 4.12 7.27 -0.43
CA ALA A 229 2.73 6.83 -0.47
C ALA A 229 2.52 5.88 -1.66
N LEU A 230 1.90 4.73 -1.40
CA LEU A 230 1.64 3.65 -2.34
C LEU A 230 0.14 3.59 -2.62
N ASP A 231 -0.22 3.55 -3.89
CA ASP A 231 -1.59 3.28 -4.33
C ASP A 231 -1.55 2.58 -5.70
N GLY A 232 -2.70 2.16 -6.23
CA GLY A 232 -2.75 1.42 -7.47
C GLY A 232 -4.14 0.98 -7.92
N PHE A 233 -4.21 0.56 -9.18
CA PHE A 233 -5.47 0.14 -9.80
C PHE A 233 -6.03 -1.19 -9.29
N SER A 234 -5.24 -1.98 -8.57
CA SER A 234 -5.69 -3.28 -8.06
C SER A 234 -6.96 -3.16 -7.22
N LYS A 235 -7.06 -2.09 -6.41
CA LYS A 235 -8.22 -1.83 -5.57
C LYS A 235 -9.11 -0.79 -6.21
N MET A 236 -8.55 0.36 -6.61
CA MET A 236 -9.28 1.47 -7.23
C MET A 236 -10.19 1.05 -8.41
N LEU A 237 -9.78 0.08 -9.24
CA LEU A 237 -10.60 -0.43 -10.36
C LEU A 237 -11.26 -1.79 -10.08
N ALA A 238 -11.09 -2.35 -8.88
CA ALA A 238 -11.39 -3.75 -8.55
C ALA A 238 -10.78 -4.74 -9.56
N ALA A 239 -9.60 -4.41 -10.09
CA ALA A 239 -8.93 -5.14 -11.16
C ALA A 239 -7.49 -5.50 -10.75
N PRO A 240 -7.27 -6.52 -9.90
CA PRO A 240 -5.92 -6.91 -9.43
C PRO A 240 -4.99 -7.39 -10.56
N HIS A 241 -5.53 -7.66 -11.75
CA HIS A 241 -4.82 -8.03 -12.96
C HIS A 241 -4.42 -6.84 -13.84
N ALA A 242 -4.87 -5.61 -13.52
CA ALA A 242 -4.46 -4.39 -14.25
C ALA A 242 -2.97 -4.10 -14.10
N LYS A 243 -2.36 -4.56 -12.99
CA LYS A 243 -0.92 -4.47 -12.70
C LYS A 243 -0.34 -3.07 -12.91
N VAL A 244 -0.96 -2.11 -12.24
CA VAL A 244 -0.47 -0.73 -12.14
C VAL A 244 -0.51 -0.32 -10.68
N GLY A 245 0.63 0.13 -10.16
CA GLY A 245 0.78 0.81 -8.89
C GLY A 245 1.69 2.02 -9.06
N TRP A 246 1.71 2.89 -8.06
CA TRP A 246 2.62 4.03 -8.05
C TRP A 246 3.17 4.33 -6.66
N ILE A 247 4.33 4.96 -6.65
CA ILE A 247 4.91 5.60 -5.47
C ILE A 247 4.78 7.10 -5.67
N ARG A 248 4.21 7.82 -4.70
CA ARG A 248 4.32 9.27 -4.58
C ARG A 248 5.32 9.61 -3.48
N VAL A 249 6.39 10.31 -3.86
CA VAL A 249 7.45 10.75 -2.93
C VAL A 249 7.12 12.14 -2.41
N SER A 250 7.16 12.34 -1.10
CA SER A 250 7.00 13.65 -0.47
C SER A 250 7.83 13.75 0.82
N GLY A 251 8.04 14.96 1.34
CA GLY A 251 8.78 15.19 2.57
C GLY A 251 9.66 16.45 2.50
N PRO A 252 10.65 16.58 3.40
CA PRO A 252 11.65 17.63 3.32
C PRO A 252 12.43 17.60 2.01
N GLU A 253 12.62 18.76 1.38
CA GLU A 253 13.16 18.91 0.02
C GLU A 253 14.46 18.14 -0.21
N ASN A 254 15.44 18.26 0.69
CA ASN A 254 16.73 17.57 0.55
C ASN A 254 16.61 16.05 0.63
N ASP A 255 15.74 15.52 1.50
CA ASP A 255 15.53 14.08 1.64
C ASP A 255 14.81 13.53 0.40
N VAL A 256 13.85 14.28 -0.16
CA VAL A 256 13.15 13.93 -1.40
C VAL A 256 14.12 13.88 -2.59
N ILE A 257 14.97 14.91 -2.75
CA ILE A 257 15.96 14.97 -3.83
C ILE A 257 16.90 13.76 -3.76
N GLU A 258 17.43 13.44 -2.58
CA GLU A 258 18.35 12.31 -2.43
C GLU A 258 17.63 10.96 -2.60
N ALA A 259 16.41 10.82 -2.08
CA ALA A 259 15.59 9.63 -2.27
C ALA A 259 15.31 9.36 -3.75
N GLN A 260 14.85 10.37 -4.49
CA GLN A 260 14.53 10.25 -5.91
C GLN A 260 15.77 9.92 -6.74
N ARG A 261 16.90 10.57 -6.43
CA ARG A 261 18.17 10.30 -7.13
C ARG A 261 18.60 8.84 -7.02
N ARG A 262 18.38 8.20 -5.86
CA ARG A 262 18.65 6.78 -5.64
C ARG A 262 17.55 5.87 -6.19
N LEU A 263 16.30 6.28 -6.06
CA LEU A 263 15.16 5.51 -6.56
C LEU A 263 15.15 5.47 -8.09
N ASP A 264 15.67 6.50 -8.76
CA ASP A 264 15.88 6.50 -10.22
C ASP A 264 16.88 5.41 -10.65
N VAL A 265 17.94 5.16 -9.87
CA VAL A 265 18.89 4.06 -10.14
C VAL A 265 18.18 2.71 -10.01
N ILE A 266 17.43 2.50 -8.93
CA ILE A 266 16.66 1.27 -8.72
C ILE A 266 15.64 1.09 -9.87
N ALA A 267 14.92 2.15 -10.22
CA ALA A 267 13.88 2.07 -11.24
C ALA A 267 14.46 1.80 -12.65
N ASP A 268 15.64 2.34 -12.96
CA ASP A 268 16.34 2.06 -14.22
C ASP A 268 16.78 0.59 -14.32
N ASP A 269 17.27 0.00 -13.21
CA ASP A 269 17.67 -1.42 -13.14
C ASP A 269 16.49 -2.38 -13.38
N TYR A 270 15.27 -1.98 -13.03
CA TYR A 270 14.06 -2.76 -13.26
C TYR A 270 13.40 -2.51 -14.62
N LEU A 271 13.87 -1.48 -15.33
CA LEU A 271 13.29 -0.92 -16.55
C LEU A 271 11.90 -0.29 -16.34
N PRO A 272 11.53 0.70 -17.17
CA PRO A 272 10.23 1.36 -17.07
C PRO A 272 9.06 0.40 -17.30
N MET A 273 7.93 0.74 -16.69
CA MET A 273 6.65 0.07 -16.93
C MET A 273 6.28 0.03 -18.42
N SER A 274 5.55 -1.01 -18.83
CA SER A 274 5.06 -1.20 -20.20
C SER A 274 4.28 0.02 -20.74
N ASP A 275 4.75 0.57 -21.86
CA ASP A 275 4.06 1.63 -22.61
C ASP A 275 2.64 1.24 -23.02
N ILE A 276 2.41 -0.05 -23.33
CA ILE A 276 1.09 -0.57 -23.71
C ILE A 276 0.06 -0.32 -22.60
N ILE A 277 0.46 -0.51 -21.34
CA ILE A 277 -0.42 -0.28 -20.19
C ILE A 277 -0.47 1.22 -19.87
N ALA A 278 0.68 1.92 -19.96
CA ALA A 278 0.78 3.35 -19.70
C ALA A 278 -0.11 4.19 -20.64
N ASP A 279 -0.24 3.80 -21.90
CA ASP A 279 -1.12 4.46 -22.88
C ASP A 279 -2.61 4.35 -22.52
N ARG A 280 -3.00 3.32 -21.76
CA ARG A 280 -4.37 3.12 -21.29
C ARG A 280 -4.65 3.85 -19.98
N LEU A 281 -3.64 4.41 -19.33
CA LEU A 281 -3.77 5.04 -18.01
C LEU A 281 -4.87 6.13 -17.97
N PRO A 282 -4.99 7.05 -18.96
CA PRO A 282 -6.06 8.06 -18.94
C PRO A 282 -7.47 7.47 -18.92
N GLU A 283 -7.72 6.40 -19.69
CA GLU A 283 -9.02 5.72 -19.73
C GLU A 283 -9.32 4.99 -18.41
N LEU A 284 -8.29 4.35 -17.84
CA LEU A 284 -8.39 3.66 -16.56
C LEU A 284 -8.69 4.64 -15.42
N LEU A 285 -8.00 5.79 -15.37
CA LEU A 285 -8.26 6.86 -14.40
C LEU A 285 -9.67 7.44 -14.55
N ALA A 286 -10.16 7.63 -15.77
CA ALA A 286 -11.51 8.12 -16.02
C ALA A 286 -12.59 7.14 -15.52
N ALA A 287 -12.34 5.83 -15.55
CA ALA A 287 -13.26 4.81 -15.06
C ALA A 287 -13.26 4.66 -13.53
N ALA A 288 -12.17 5.07 -12.86
CA ALA A 288 -11.95 4.82 -11.43
C ALA A 288 -13.08 5.33 -10.52
N PRO A 289 -13.57 6.59 -10.61
CA PRO A 289 -14.59 7.07 -9.68
C PRO A 289 -15.89 6.25 -9.69
N ALA A 290 -16.33 5.82 -10.88
CA ALA A 290 -17.53 5.00 -11.03
C ALA A 290 -17.34 3.60 -10.44
N GLN A 291 -16.15 3.01 -10.61
CA GLN A 291 -15.84 1.70 -10.02
C GLN A 291 -15.71 1.76 -8.51
N VAL A 292 -15.01 2.76 -7.98
CA VAL A 292 -14.92 3.00 -6.53
C VAL A 292 -16.31 3.16 -5.92
N ALA A 293 -17.19 3.97 -6.54
CA ALA A 293 -18.55 4.15 -6.06
C ALA A 293 -19.36 2.84 -6.01
N ARG A 294 -19.30 2.04 -7.08
CA ARG A 294 -19.97 0.74 -7.16
C ARG A 294 -19.50 -0.23 -6.08
N VAL A 295 -18.19 -0.33 -5.87
CA VAL A 295 -17.63 -1.22 -4.85
C VAL A 295 -17.94 -0.68 -3.46
N ARG A 296 -17.92 0.64 -3.26
CA ARG A 296 -18.28 1.28 -1.98
C ARG A 296 -19.74 0.99 -1.60
N GLU A 297 -20.67 1.10 -2.54
CA GLU A 297 -22.08 0.74 -2.33
C GLU A 297 -22.22 -0.73 -1.93
N ARG A 298 -21.53 -1.62 -2.66
CA ARG A 298 -21.47 -3.05 -2.39
C ARG A 298 -21.04 -3.36 -0.96
N VAL A 299 -19.88 -2.83 -0.53
CA VAL A 299 -19.30 -3.19 0.77
C VAL A 299 -20.10 -2.59 1.93
N ARG A 300 -20.62 -1.36 1.78
CA ARG A 300 -21.49 -0.74 2.79
C ARG A 300 -22.83 -1.46 2.92
N GLY A 301 -23.42 -1.88 1.81
CA GLY A 301 -24.67 -2.65 1.82
C GLY A 301 -24.51 -4.00 2.52
N ASN A 302 -23.41 -4.70 2.25
CA ASN A 302 -23.10 -5.97 2.92
C ASN A 302 -22.77 -5.77 4.42
N LEU A 303 -22.03 -4.73 4.79
CA LEU A 303 -21.77 -4.42 6.20
C LEU A 303 -23.06 -4.10 6.97
N ALA A 304 -23.95 -3.28 6.39
CA ALA A 304 -25.25 -2.99 6.99
C ALA A 304 -26.11 -4.27 7.16
N ALA A 305 -26.08 -5.16 6.17
CA ALA A 305 -26.76 -6.45 6.26
C ALA A 305 -26.17 -7.35 7.37
N LEU A 306 -24.84 -7.36 7.53
CA LEU A 306 -24.19 -8.06 8.63
C LEU A 306 -24.66 -7.54 9.98
N HIS A 307 -24.64 -6.22 10.20
CA HIS A 307 -25.12 -5.63 11.46
C HIS A 307 -26.55 -6.06 11.77
N GLY A 308 -27.46 -5.98 10.79
CA GLY A 308 -28.84 -6.43 10.99
C GLY A 308 -28.98 -7.95 11.27
N MET A 309 -28.07 -8.77 10.75
CA MET A 309 -28.04 -10.21 11.06
C MET A 309 -27.51 -10.49 12.46
N LEU A 310 -26.50 -9.75 12.93
CA LEU A 310 -25.95 -9.88 14.27
C LEU A 310 -26.93 -9.35 15.33
N GLU A 311 -27.59 -8.21 15.09
CA GLU A 311 -28.64 -7.66 15.96
C GLU A 311 -29.84 -8.61 16.09
N GLY A 312 -30.12 -9.40 15.05
CA GLY A 312 -31.22 -10.36 15.02
C GLY A 312 -30.83 -11.79 15.47
N ASP A 313 -29.56 -12.06 15.79
CA ASP A 313 -29.13 -13.36 16.27
C ASP A 313 -29.46 -13.51 17.77
N GLU A 314 -30.33 -14.47 18.09
CA GLU A 314 -30.76 -14.72 19.47
C GLU A 314 -29.63 -15.23 20.37
N HIS A 315 -28.58 -15.85 19.80
CA HIS A 315 -27.47 -16.39 20.57
C HIS A 315 -26.46 -15.31 20.96
N GLY A 316 -26.26 -14.29 20.11
CA GLY A 316 -25.32 -13.20 20.34
C GLY A 316 -23.87 -13.68 20.51
N LEU A 317 -23.51 -14.79 19.88
CA LEU A 317 -22.19 -15.44 20.04
C LEU A 317 -21.13 -14.84 19.13
N VAL A 318 -21.55 -14.23 18.02
CA VAL A 318 -20.67 -13.63 17.02
C VAL A 318 -20.81 -12.12 17.06
N ASP A 319 -19.68 -11.44 16.96
CA ASP A 319 -19.59 -9.99 16.88
C ASP A 319 -18.70 -9.59 15.69
N VAL A 320 -18.74 -8.33 15.29
CA VAL A 320 -17.85 -7.78 14.27
C VAL A 320 -16.96 -6.73 14.91
N LEU A 321 -15.64 -6.85 14.74
CA LEU A 321 -14.74 -5.80 15.15
C LEU A 321 -14.94 -4.60 14.23
N ARG A 322 -15.16 -3.43 14.83
CA ARG A 322 -15.39 -2.17 14.12
C ARG A 322 -14.33 -1.95 13.05
N ALA A 323 -14.77 -1.76 11.82
CA ALA A 323 -13.93 -1.48 10.65
C ALA A 323 -14.34 -0.15 10.03
N GLU A 324 -13.38 0.73 9.81
CA GLU A 324 -13.63 2.11 9.39
C GLU A 324 -13.49 2.29 7.88
N GLY A 325 -12.74 1.40 7.22
CA GLY A 325 -12.54 1.37 5.79
C GLY A 325 -12.08 0.01 5.26
N GLY A 326 -11.92 -0.07 3.94
CA GLY A 326 -11.58 -1.29 3.23
C GLY A 326 -12.81 -2.14 2.89
N TRP A 327 -12.58 -3.40 2.57
CA TRP A 327 -13.63 -4.35 2.17
C TRP A 327 -13.51 -5.71 2.85
N ASN A 328 -12.64 -5.83 3.84
CA ASN A 328 -12.50 -6.98 4.70
C ASN A 328 -12.85 -6.54 6.12
N ILE A 329 -13.41 -7.45 6.90
CA ILE A 329 -13.75 -7.25 8.30
C ILE A 329 -13.33 -8.48 9.10
N LEU A 330 -13.22 -8.32 10.42
CA LEU A 330 -12.95 -9.41 11.34
C LEU A 330 -14.21 -9.71 12.14
N LEU A 331 -14.75 -10.92 11.99
CA LEU A 331 -15.72 -11.46 12.93
C LEU A 331 -14.99 -11.96 14.16
N ARG A 332 -15.56 -11.74 15.33
CA ARG A 332 -15.13 -12.29 16.62
C ARG A 332 -16.13 -13.36 17.05
N VAL A 333 -15.64 -14.55 17.32
CA VAL A 333 -16.40 -15.69 17.85
C VAL A 333 -15.84 -16.05 19.25
N PRO A 334 -16.52 -16.90 20.04
CA PRO A 334 -16.04 -17.25 21.37
C PRO A 334 -14.67 -17.94 21.30
N SER A 335 -13.69 -17.45 22.08
CA SER A 335 -12.29 -17.87 21.99
C SER A 335 -12.01 -19.34 22.37
N VAL A 336 -13.01 -20.02 22.94
CA VAL A 336 -12.99 -21.48 23.16
C VAL A 336 -13.13 -22.28 21.88
N ILE A 337 -13.62 -21.66 20.80
CA ILE A 337 -13.69 -22.27 19.47
C ILE A 337 -12.31 -22.17 18.82
N ASP A 338 -11.76 -23.32 18.45
CA ASP A 338 -10.57 -23.36 17.60
C ASP A 338 -10.92 -22.91 16.17
N GLU A 339 -10.14 -21.97 15.64
CA GLU A 339 -10.41 -21.36 14.34
C GLU A 339 -10.28 -22.36 13.19
N ASN A 340 -9.40 -23.36 13.31
CA ASN A 340 -9.27 -24.40 12.27
C ASN A 340 -10.51 -25.30 12.28
N GLU A 341 -10.97 -25.73 13.45
CA GLU A 341 -12.20 -26.53 13.58
C GLU A 341 -13.42 -25.80 13.01
N LEU A 342 -13.54 -24.49 13.25
CA LEU A 342 -14.60 -23.66 12.67
C LEU A 342 -14.52 -23.68 11.13
N VAL A 343 -13.35 -23.41 10.56
CA VAL A 343 -13.17 -23.37 9.10
C VAL A 343 -13.34 -24.74 8.46
N LEU A 344 -12.85 -25.82 9.09
CA LEU A 344 -13.04 -27.18 8.61
C LEU A 344 -14.53 -27.56 8.56
N ARG A 345 -15.30 -27.22 9.61
CA ARG A 345 -16.77 -27.45 9.60
C ARG A 345 -17.51 -26.65 8.56
N LEU A 346 -17.10 -25.41 8.31
CA LEU A 346 -17.65 -24.59 7.22
C LEU A 346 -17.39 -25.24 5.85
N ILE A 347 -16.20 -25.83 5.65
CA ILE A 347 -15.87 -26.56 4.41
C ILE A 347 -16.76 -27.80 4.29
N GLU A 348 -16.85 -28.62 5.34
CA GLU A 348 -17.58 -29.89 5.31
C GLU A 348 -19.09 -29.72 5.18
N SER A 349 -19.67 -28.75 5.89
CA SER A 349 -21.12 -28.60 6.04
C SER A 349 -21.73 -27.63 5.03
N HIS A 350 -20.95 -26.64 4.59
CA HIS A 350 -21.45 -25.55 3.77
C HIS A 350 -20.65 -25.34 2.47
N GLY A 351 -19.52 -26.03 2.28
CA GLY A 351 -18.62 -25.79 1.15
C GLY A 351 -17.99 -24.40 1.17
N LEU A 352 -17.88 -23.79 2.36
CA LEU A 352 -17.34 -22.44 2.56
C LEU A 352 -15.97 -22.51 3.20
N THR A 353 -15.10 -21.57 2.85
CA THR A 353 -13.78 -21.41 3.46
C THR A 353 -13.59 -19.95 3.88
N GLY A 354 -12.67 -19.72 4.81
CA GLY A 354 -12.34 -18.40 5.32
C GLY A 354 -10.92 -18.37 5.85
N GLN A 355 -10.46 -17.18 6.24
CA GLN A 355 -9.13 -16.99 6.78
C GLN A 355 -9.23 -16.78 8.31
N PRO A 356 -8.74 -17.74 9.12
CA PRO A 356 -8.57 -17.58 10.56
C PRO A 356 -7.78 -16.33 10.95
N GLY A 357 -7.96 -15.86 12.18
CA GLY A 357 -7.28 -14.70 12.74
C GLY A 357 -5.75 -14.80 12.70
N TYR A 358 -5.20 -15.99 12.91
CA TYR A 358 -3.75 -16.18 12.92
C TYR A 358 -3.06 -15.89 11.58
N PHE A 359 -3.78 -15.92 10.44
CA PHE A 359 -3.20 -15.51 9.14
C PHE A 359 -2.87 -14.00 9.08
N PHE A 360 -3.43 -13.24 10.01
CA PHE A 360 -3.20 -11.82 10.19
C PHE A 360 -2.58 -11.51 11.55
N ASP A 361 -2.01 -12.52 12.21
CA ASP A 361 -1.28 -12.39 13.48
C ASP A 361 -2.14 -11.93 14.67
N MET A 362 -3.41 -12.32 14.68
CA MET A 362 -4.24 -12.19 15.89
C MET A 362 -3.65 -13.05 17.01
N THR A 363 -3.54 -12.48 18.21
CA THR A 363 -2.83 -13.08 19.35
C THR A 363 -3.63 -14.13 20.13
N SER A 364 -4.91 -14.31 19.79
CA SER A 364 -5.78 -15.32 20.39
C SER A 364 -6.71 -15.91 19.35
N ASN A 365 -7.21 -17.12 19.63
CA ASN A 365 -8.30 -17.72 18.87
C ASN A 365 -9.57 -16.87 18.96
N GLY A 366 -10.43 -17.05 17.97
CA GLY A 366 -11.79 -16.52 17.95
C GLY A 366 -12.01 -15.46 16.89
N TYR A 367 -11.25 -15.46 15.80
CA TYR A 367 -11.39 -14.52 14.71
C TYR A 367 -11.50 -15.20 13.35
N LEU A 368 -12.35 -14.63 12.50
CA LEU A 368 -12.53 -15.05 11.12
C LEU A 368 -12.61 -13.81 10.24
N ALA A 369 -11.69 -13.68 9.28
CA ALA A 369 -11.74 -12.62 8.29
C ALA A 369 -12.79 -12.92 7.23
N VAL A 370 -13.62 -11.92 6.93
CA VAL A 370 -14.71 -12.01 5.95
C VAL A 370 -14.63 -10.87 4.95
N SER A 371 -14.85 -11.19 3.68
CA SER A 371 -14.92 -10.19 2.61
C SER A 371 -16.34 -9.64 2.47
N LEU A 372 -16.45 -8.32 2.32
CA LEU A 372 -17.69 -7.60 2.02
C LEU A 372 -17.98 -7.50 0.51
N LEU A 373 -17.17 -8.12 -0.35
CA LEU A 373 -17.32 -8.06 -1.81
C LEU A 373 -18.41 -8.95 -2.43
N PRO A 374 -18.79 -10.13 -1.89
CA PRO A 374 -19.73 -11.04 -2.56
C PRO A 374 -21.10 -10.42 -2.93
N GLU A 375 -21.83 -11.06 -3.85
CA GLU A 375 -23.23 -10.71 -4.16
C GLU A 375 -24.10 -10.70 -2.87
N PRO A 376 -25.11 -9.83 -2.68
CA PRO A 376 -25.64 -9.56 -1.34
C PRO A 376 -26.31 -10.81 -0.74
N ASP A 377 -26.95 -11.61 -1.60
CA ASP A 377 -27.58 -12.85 -1.20
C ASP A 377 -26.57 -13.94 -0.90
N GLU A 378 -25.45 -13.98 -1.63
CA GLU A 378 -24.33 -14.87 -1.33
C GLU A 378 -23.70 -14.50 0.01
N PHE A 379 -23.42 -13.21 0.23
CA PHE A 379 -22.90 -12.70 1.50
C PHE A 379 -23.79 -13.09 2.68
N ARG A 380 -25.10 -12.83 2.60
CA ARG A 380 -26.06 -13.20 3.66
C ARG A 380 -26.12 -14.70 3.92
N ARG A 381 -26.07 -15.53 2.88
CA ARG A 381 -26.00 -16.99 3.05
C ARG A 381 -24.73 -17.41 3.77
N ASN A 382 -23.59 -16.84 3.38
CA ASN A 382 -22.29 -17.18 3.95
C ASN A 382 -22.21 -16.76 5.42
N ILE A 383 -22.67 -15.55 5.79
CA ILE A 383 -22.74 -15.13 7.19
C ILE A 383 -23.66 -16.04 8.00
N ARG A 384 -24.84 -16.40 7.47
CA ARG A 384 -25.75 -17.32 8.17
C ARG A 384 -25.09 -18.66 8.46
N ALA A 385 -24.37 -19.22 7.50
CA ALA A 385 -23.62 -20.46 7.71
C ALA A 385 -22.56 -20.32 8.82
N VAL A 386 -21.89 -19.17 8.93
CA VAL A 386 -20.96 -18.89 10.04
C VAL A 386 -21.71 -18.87 11.38
N LEU A 387 -22.81 -18.13 11.48
CA LEU A 387 -23.62 -18.05 12.71
C LEU A 387 -24.13 -19.43 13.14
N ASP A 388 -24.73 -20.18 12.21
CA ASP A 388 -25.26 -21.53 12.45
C ASP A 388 -24.16 -22.49 12.91
N THR A 389 -22.97 -22.41 12.29
CA THR A 389 -21.82 -23.26 12.66
C THR A 389 -21.31 -22.92 14.06
N VAL A 390 -21.17 -21.63 14.39
CA VAL A 390 -20.72 -21.19 15.72
C VAL A 390 -21.71 -21.63 16.79
N ALA A 391 -23.01 -21.45 16.57
CA ALA A 391 -24.04 -21.93 17.50
C ALA A 391 -23.96 -23.45 17.69
N ALA A 392 -23.90 -24.21 16.60
CA ALA A 392 -23.82 -25.68 16.66
C ALA A 392 -22.56 -26.21 17.37
N MET A 393 -21.45 -25.44 17.37
CA MET A 393 -20.22 -25.81 18.08
C MET A 393 -20.30 -25.61 19.59
N LEU A 394 -21.23 -24.79 20.09
CA LEU A 394 -21.34 -24.44 21.50
C LEU A 394 -22.51 -25.12 22.22
N GLY A 395 -23.34 -25.87 21.50
CA GLY A 395 -24.50 -26.60 22.04
C GLY A 395 -25.68 -25.68 22.25
#